data_AF-A0A940JAU0-F1
#
_entry.id   AF-A0A940JAU0-F1
#
_cell.length_a   1.000
_cell.length_b   1.000
_cell.length_c   1.000
_cell.angle_alpha   90.00
_cell.angle_beta   90.00
_cell.angle_gamma   90.00
#
_symmetry.space_group_name_H-M   'P 1'
#
loop_
_entity.id
_entity.type
_entity.pdbx_description
1 polymer ?
#
loop_
_entity_poly.entity_id
_entity_poly.type
_entity_poly.pdbx_seq_one_letter_code
_entity_poly.pdbx_strand_id
1 'polypeptide(L)'
;MALSPTHLERATLLHHPVGVSTGWLSAEERSRGALPPAWSVLAGWARRHGDSACELAALGEPELPSLVEWLESRPKLPFDFLSVHAPSKHRVMPEAELVDLLARIAGAVDAIVLHPDVIVEHAQWRRLGHTLAIENMDPRKGDGQTAESLARHFEELPEAGLCFDVAHAYAIDPSLSEGHLILDRFGGRLRHLHVSALDVRHHHVALDAAGERRIAPLLERCRDVPWLLEAPLA
;
A
#
# COMPACT_ATOMS: atom_id res chain seq x y z
N MET A 1 26.67 24.70 18.87
CA MET A 1 25.71 24.03 19.75
C MET A 1 24.87 23.14 18.84
N ALA A 2 25.21 21.86 18.77
CA ALA A 2 24.51 20.91 17.90
C ALA A 2 23.08 20.75 18.41
N LEU A 3 22.10 20.94 17.52
CA LEU A 3 20.71 20.64 17.81
C LEU A 3 20.63 19.15 18.18
N SER A 4 20.10 18.85 19.36
CA SER A 4 19.77 17.48 19.73
C SER A 4 18.86 16.91 18.65
N PRO A 5 19.07 15.65 18.21
CA PRO A 5 18.08 14.97 17.40
C PRO A 5 16.75 15.05 18.16
N THR A 6 15.69 15.48 17.48
CA THR A 6 14.35 15.40 18.06
C THR A 6 14.09 13.93 18.38
N HIS A 7 13.29 13.65 19.40
CA HIS A 7 12.91 12.30 19.82
C HIS A 7 12.29 11.44 18.68
N LEU A 8 12.07 12.04 17.50
CA LEU A 8 11.24 11.62 16.39
C LEU A 8 12.04 11.09 15.19
N GLU A 9 13.30 11.54 14.97
CA GLU A 9 14.22 10.87 14.01
C GLU A 9 14.44 9.39 14.39
N ARG A 10 14.14 9.01 15.64
CA ARG A 10 14.23 7.63 16.13
C ARG A 10 13.01 6.76 15.80
N ALA A 11 11.81 7.30 15.57
CA ALA A 11 10.62 6.45 15.38
C ALA A 11 10.61 5.79 13.98
N THR A 12 10.99 6.54 12.96
CA THR A 12 11.17 6.04 11.58
C THR A 12 12.44 5.21 11.38
N LEU A 13 13.50 5.43 12.18
CA LEU A 13 14.75 4.65 12.13
C LEU A 13 14.72 3.34 12.96
N LEU A 14 13.71 3.13 13.80
CA LEU A 14 13.62 1.95 14.67
C LEU A 14 12.55 0.94 14.25
N HIS A 15 11.61 1.32 13.37
CA HIS A 15 10.67 0.36 12.81
C HIS A 15 11.38 -0.46 11.73
N HIS A 16 11.29 -1.78 11.83
CA HIS A 16 11.75 -2.70 10.80
C HIS A 16 10.68 -3.78 10.61
N PRO A 17 10.25 -4.08 9.37
CA PRO A 17 10.79 -3.54 8.12
C PRO A 17 10.11 -2.22 7.66
N VAL A 18 10.91 -1.29 7.13
CA VAL A 18 10.44 -0.08 6.43
C VAL A 18 10.86 -0.16 4.96
N GLY A 19 9.95 0.24 4.08
CA GLY A 19 10.10 0.19 2.63
C GLY A 19 9.47 1.38 1.94
N VAL A 20 9.40 1.33 0.62
CA VAL A 20 8.74 2.36 -0.19
C VAL A 20 7.82 1.72 -1.22
N SER A 21 6.72 2.40 -1.52
CA SER A 21 5.93 2.11 -2.71
C SER A 21 6.53 2.83 -3.91
N THR A 22 6.52 2.17 -5.06
CA THR A 22 6.89 2.82 -6.32
C THR A 22 5.73 3.64 -6.90
N GLY A 23 4.53 3.55 -6.33
CA GLY A 23 3.31 4.20 -6.82
C GLY A 23 3.31 5.72 -6.75
N TRP A 24 4.12 6.31 -5.88
CA TRP A 24 4.20 7.77 -5.73
C TRP A 24 5.13 8.45 -6.74
N LEU A 25 6.01 7.68 -7.41
CA LEU A 25 6.89 8.21 -8.44
C LEU A 25 6.08 8.82 -9.59
N SER A 26 6.55 9.94 -10.13
CA SER A 26 5.94 10.54 -11.31
C SER A 26 5.96 9.59 -12.51
N ALA A 27 5.05 9.77 -13.47
CA ALA A 27 5.02 8.97 -14.69
C ALA A 27 6.36 9.01 -15.45
N GLU A 28 7.05 10.15 -15.43
CA GLU A 28 8.38 10.30 -16.03
C GLU A 28 9.44 9.50 -15.28
N GLU A 29 9.47 9.57 -13.94
CA GLU A 29 10.41 8.79 -13.12
C GLU A 29 10.18 7.28 -13.24
N ARG A 30 8.91 6.87 -13.37
CA ARG A 30 8.53 5.46 -13.53
C ARG A 30 8.90 4.91 -14.90
N SER A 31 8.50 5.62 -15.95
CA SER A 31 8.73 5.17 -17.33
C SER A 31 10.20 5.33 -17.74
N ARG A 32 10.90 6.35 -17.23
CA ARG A 32 12.18 6.83 -17.80
C ARG A 32 12.14 6.94 -19.33
N GLY A 33 10.97 7.26 -19.88
CA GLY A 33 10.73 7.32 -21.33
C GLY A 33 10.31 6.01 -22.01
N ALA A 34 10.01 4.92 -21.28
CA ALA A 34 9.52 3.66 -21.82
C ALA A 34 8.27 3.14 -21.08
N LEU A 35 7.31 2.59 -21.84
CA LEU A 35 6.14 1.88 -21.32
C LEU A 35 6.14 0.45 -21.87
N PRO A 36 5.96 -0.59 -21.02
CA PRO A 36 5.83 -0.52 -19.56
C PRO A 36 7.14 -0.14 -18.84
N PRO A 37 7.09 0.27 -17.55
CA PRO A 37 8.30 0.64 -16.81
C PRO A 37 9.24 -0.56 -16.64
N ALA A 38 10.55 -0.29 -16.55
CA ALA A 38 11.52 -1.32 -16.25
C ALA A 38 11.47 -1.71 -14.76
N TRP A 39 10.78 -2.79 -14.42
CA TRP A 39 10.55 -3.21 -13.02
C TRP A 39 11.82 -3.41 -12.20
N SER A 40 12.91 -3.89 -12.81
CA SER A 40 14.21 -4.00 -12.15
C SER A 40 14.79 -2.64 -11.73
N VAL A 41 14.52 -1.60 -12.52
CA VAL A 41 14.93 -0.22 -12.20
C VAL A 41 14.08 0.34 -11.07
N LEU A 42 12.78 0.07 -11.06
CA LEU A 42 11.87 0.47 -9.98
C LEU A 42 12.22 -0.23 -8.67
N ALA A 43 12.44 -1.55 -8.67
CA ALA A 43 12.90 -2.29 -7.50
C ALA A 43 14.27 -1.80 -7.01
N GLY A 44 15.21 -1.55 -7.92
CA GLY A 44 16.51 -0.98 -7.56
C GLY A 44 16.40 0.44 -7.00
N TRP A 45 15.43 1.24 -7.48
CA TRP A 45 15.12 2.54 -6.90
C TRP A 45 14.52 2.41 -5.51
N ALA A 46 13.56 1.49 -5.31
CA ALA A 46 12.93 1.27 -4.02
C ALA A 46 13.96 0.85 -2.97
N ARG A 47 14.89 -0.04 -3.34
CA ARG A 47 15.97 -0.47 -2.44
C ARG A 47 16.91 0.65 -2.00
N ARG A 48 17.04 1.73 -2.77
CA ARG A 48 17.87 2.90 -2.39
C ARG A 48 17.16 3.83 -1.40
N HIS A 49 15.85 3.71 -1.24
CA HIS A 49 15.02 4.62 -0.42
C HIS A 49 14.27 3.92 0.71
N GLY A 50 14.31 2.58 0.76
CA GLY A 50 13.82 1.75 1.85
C GLY A 50 14.85 0.70 2.26
N ASP A 51 14.55 -0.06 3.32
CA ASP A 51 15.48 -1.04 3.86
C ASP A 51 15.23 -2.44 3.28
N SER A 52 14.16 -3.08 3.73
CA SER A 52 13.85 -4.49 3.46
C SER A 52 12.42 -4.75 2.98
N ALA A 53 11.61 -3.70 2.80
CA ALA A 53 10.27 -3.83 2.23
C ALA A 53 10.13 -3.02 0.91
N CYS A 54 9.25 -3.48 0.02
CA CYS A 54 8.95 -2.78 -1.23
C CYS A 54 7.50 -3.04 -1.66
N GLU A 55 6.86 -2.01 -2.20
CA GLU A 55 5.67 -2.19 -3.03
C GLU A 55 5.94 -1.82 -4.49
N LEU A 56 5.61 -2.76 -5.39
CA LEU A 56 5.60 -2.53 -6.82
C LEU A 56 4.17 -2.18 -7.25
N ALA A 57 3.90 -0.90 -7.46
CA ALA A 57 2.59 -0.46 -7.89
C ALA A 57 2.43 -0.61 -9.40
N ALA A 58 1.40 -1.31 -9.86
CA ALA A 58 0.95 -1.26 -11.24
C ALA A 58 -0.18 -0.23 -11.33
N LEU A 59 0.17 1.03 -11.58
CA LEU A 59 -0.78 2.16 -11.45
C LEU A 59 -1.94 2.12 -12.45
N GLY A 60 -1.78 1.36 -13.54
CA GLY A 60 -2.80 1.11 -14.55
C GLY A 60 -2.71 -0.31 -15.12
N GLU A 61 -3.82 -0.75 -15.70
CA GLU A 61 -3.95 -2.11 -16.27
C GLU A 61 -2.87 -2.46 -17.31
N PRO A 62 -2.41 -1.54 -18.20
CA PRO A 62 -1.35 -1.87 -19.16
C PRO A 62 0.01 -2.20 -18.54
N GLU A 63 0.28 -1.77 -17.30
CA GLU A 63 1.54 -2.09 -16.62
C GLU A 63 1.55 -3.53 -16.08
N LEU A 64 0.38 -4.04 -15.67
CA LEU A 64 0.28 -5.29 -14.92
C LEU A 64 0.82 -6.53 -15.65
N PRO A 65 0.50 -6.79 -16.95
CA PRO A 65 1.01 -7.98 -17.63
C PRO A 65 2.54 -8.08 -17.59
N SER A 66 3.23 -6.95 -17.82
CA SER A 66 4.69 -6.90 -17.79
C SER A 66 5.29 -7.10 -16.39
N LEU A 67 4.58 -6.63 -15.34
CA LEU A 67 4.97 -6.87 -13.96
C LEU A 67 4.86 -8.36 -13.63
N VAL A 68 3.75 -8.98 -14.03
CA VAL A 68 3.49 -10.40 -13.85
C VAL A 68 4.57 -11.24 -14.52
N GLU A 69 4.85 -10.99 -15.80
CA GLU A 69 5.91 -11.69 -16.54
C GLU A 69 7.28 -11.54 -15.87
N TRP A 70 7.60 -10.33 -15.40
CA TRP A 70 8.86 -10.08 -14.71
C TRP A 70 8.94 -10.82 -13.38
N LEU A 71 7.90 -10.81 -12.54
CA LEU A 71 7.89 -11.53 -11.27
C LEU A 71 7.90 -13.06 -11.44
N GLU A 72 7.23 -13.58 -12.46
CA GLU A 72 7.27 -15.02 -12.80
C GLU A 72 8.67 -15.48 -13.23
N SER A 73 9.50 -14.58 -13.76
CA SER A 73 10.92 -14.87 -14.02
C SER A 73 11.76 -15.03 -12.75
N ARG A 74 11.16 -14.80 -11.57
CA ARG A 74 11.76 -14.90 -10.22
C ARG A 74 13.05 -14.09 -10.10
N PRO A 75 12.98 -12.76 -10.28
CA PRO A 75 14.13 -11.90 -10.09
C PRO A 75 14.62 -12.03 -8.64
N LYS A 76 15.94 -11.95 -8.45
CA LYS A 76 16.50 -11.86 -7.09
C LYS A 76 16.25 -10.45 -6.56
N LEU A 77 15.33 -10.34 -5.61
CA LEU A 77 14.97 -9.08 -4.97
C LEU A 77 15.51 -9.04 -3.53
N PRO A 78 16.06 -7.90 -3.08
CA PRO A 78 16.67 -7.77 -1.75
C PRO A 78 15.64 -7.36 -0.68
N PHE A 79 14.41 -7.87 -0.76
CA PHE A 79 13.31 -7.49 0.13
C PHE A 79 12.83 -8.71 0.91
N ASP A 80 12.63 -8.53 2.22
CA ASP A 80 11.99 -9.48 3.13
C ASP A 80 10.46 -9.42 3.02
N PHE A 81 9.93 -8.27 2.56
CA PHE A 81 8.52 -8.09 2.26
C PHE A 81 8.33 -7.41 0.90
N LEU A 82 7.54 -8.04 0.03
CA LEU A 82 7.19 -7.53 -1.29
C LEU A 82 5.67 -7.52 -1.46
N SER A 83 5.09 -6.34 -1.66
CA SER A 83 3.71 -6.21 -2.11
C SER A 83 3.61 -5.74 -3.56
N VAL A 84 2.45 -5.99 -4.16
CA VAL A 84 2.06 -5.40 -5.45
C VAL A 84 0.79 -4.60 -5.25
N HIS A 85 0.79 -3.34 -5.68
CA HIS A 85 -0.43 -2.56 -5.75
C HIS A 85 -1.15 -2.87 -7.07
N ALA A 86 -2.35 -3.44 -6.98
CA ALA A 86 -3.16 -3.72 -8.16
C ALA A 86 -3.65 -2.42 -8.82
N PRO A 87 -3.90 -2.42 -10.14
CA PRO A 87 -4.49 -1.27 -10.83
C PRO A 87 -5.83 -0.86 -10.20
N SER A 88 -5.98 0.42 -9.88
CA SER A 88 -7.19 0.96 -9.24
C SER A 88 -7.85 2.11 -10.00
N LYS A 89 -7.21 2.66 -11.04
CA LYS A 89 -7.69 3.81 -11.80
C LYS A 89 -8.13 3.41 -13.21
N HIS A 90 -9.28 3.93 -13.63
CA HIS A 90 -9.82 3.82 -15.00
C HIS A 90 -9.84 2.39 -15.54
N ARG A 91 -10.23 1.43 -14.69
CA ARG A 91 -10.25 0.02 -15.04
C ARG A 91 -11.25 -0.28 -16.17
N VAL A 92 -10.77 -0.99 -17.19
CA VAL A 92 -11.57 -1.50 -18.32
C VAL A 92 -11.36 -3.00 -18.52
N MET A 93 -10.29 -3.57 -17.97
CA MET A 93 -10.01 -5.00 -17.98
C MET A 93 -11.10 -5.73 -17.19
N PRO A 94 -11.67 -6.82 -17.76
CA PRO A 94 -12.59 -7.68 -17.03
C PRO A 94 -12.00 -8.13 -15.70
N GLU A 95 -12.79 -8.10 -14.64
CA GLU A 95 -12.30 -8.42 -13.29
C GLU A 95 -11.71 -9.83 -13.19
N ALA A 96 -12.31 -10.81 -13.87
CA ALA A 96 -11.77 -12.17 -13.93
C ALA A 96 -10.37 -12.23 -14.56
N GLU A 97 -10.14 -11.46 -15.62
CA GLU A 97 -8.82 -11.38 -16.30
C GLU A 97 -7.78 -10.72 -15.39
N LEU A 98 -8.17 -9.64 -14.69
CA LEU A 98 -7.30 -8.99 -13.71
C LEU A 98 -6.88 -9.96 -12.59
N VAL A 99 -7.84 -10.69 -12.04
CA VAL A 99 -7.58 -11.67 -10.98
C VAL A 99 -6.75 -12.83 -11.50
N ASP A 100 -6.96 -13.30 -12.73
CA ASP A 100 -6.13 -14.35 -13.35
C ASP A 100 -4.67 -13.93 -13.46
N LEU A 101 -4.39 -12.68 -13.85
CA LEU A 101 -3.04 -12.12 -13.88
C LEU A 101 -2.42 -12.05 -12.48
N LEU A 102 -3.16 -11.54 -11.50
CA LEU A 102 -2.68 -11.43 -10.12
C LEU A 102 -2.44 -12.79 -9.45
N ALA A 103 -3.27 -13.80 -9.74
CA ALA A 103 -3.13 -15.14 -9.19
C ALA A 103 -1.82 -15.82 -9.61
N ARG A 104 -1.27 -15.47 -10.77
CA ARG A 104 0.02 -16.00 -11.26
C ARG A 104 1.21 -15.59 -10.38
N ILE A 105 1.12 -14.42 -9.74
CA ILE A 105 2.18 -13.89 -8.87
C ILE A 105 1.89 -14.05 -7.37
N ALA A 106 0.73 -14.59 -6.99
CA ALA A 106 0.32 -14.68 -5.58
C ALA A 106 1.28 -15.51 -4.71
N GLY A 107 2.05 -16.42 -5.30
CA GLY A 107 3.10 -17.20 -4.63
C GLY A 107 4.50 -16.57 -4.67
N ALA A 108 4.66 -15.39 -5.28
CA ALA A 108 5.92 -14.67 -5.42
C ALA A 108 5.96 -13.35 -4.64
N VAL A 109 4.84 -12.96 -4.01
CA VAL A 109 4.67 -11.71 -3.26
C VAL A 109 3.95 -12.00 -1.94
N ASP A 110 4.16 -11.16 -0.94
CA ASP A 110 3.58 -11.30 0.40
C ASP A 110 2.17 -10.70 0.52
N ALA A 111 1.86 -9.74 -0.36
CA ALA A 111 0.56 -9.09 -0.44
C ALA A 111 0.27 -8.52 -1.84
N ILE A 112 -1.01 -8.47 -2.20
CA ILE A 112 -1.55 -7.77 -3.36
C ILE A 112 -2.57 -6.77 -2.84
N VAL A 113 -2.24 -5.48 -2.90
CA VAL A 113 -3.11 -4.39 -2.41
C VAL A 113 -4.17 -4.09 -3.44
N LEU A 114 -5.41 -3.96 -2.97
CA LEU A 114 -6.57 -3.62 -3.77
C LEU A 114 -7.44 -2.60 -3.05
N HIS A 115 -7.86 -1.57 -3.78
CA HIS A 115 -8.90 -0.70 -3.26
C HIS A 115 -10.27 -1.40 -3.29
N PRO A 116 -11.07 -1.36 -2.21
CA PRO A 116 -12.39 -1.99 -2.18
C PRO A 116 -13.38 -1.37 -3.16
N ASP A 117 -13.21 -0.07 -3.51
CA ASP A 117 -14.11 0.66 -4.41
C ASP A 117 -14.11 0.12 -5.86
N VAL A 118 -13.14 -0.73 -6.22
CA VAL A 118 -13.07 -1.35 -7.55
C VAL A 118 -13.56 -2.80 -7.59
N ILE A 119 -14.02 -3.35 -6.47
CA ILE A 119 -14.56 -4.71 -6.42
C ILE A 119 -16.00 -4.71 -6.93
N VAL A 120 -16.24 -5.46 -8.00
CA VAL A 120 -17.60 -5.70 -8.53
C VAL A 120 -18.14 -7.04 -8.03
N GLU A 121 -17.35 -8.11 -8.14
CA GLU A 121 -17.74 -9.48 -7.76
C GLU A 121 -16.72 -10.11 -6.80
N HIS A 122 -16.97 -10.09 -5.48
CA HIS A 122 -16.06 -10.66 -4.47
C HIS A 122 -15.65 -12.11 -4.75
N ALA A 123 -16.53 -12.89 -5.39
CA ALA A 123 -16.24 -14.28 -5.75
C ALA A 123 -14.99 -14.45 -6.60
N GLN A 124 -14.66 -13.48 -7.47
CA GLN A 124 -13.43 -13.51 -8.27
C GLN A 124 -12.21 -13.37 -7.35
N TRP A 125 -12.23 -12.37 -6.49
CA TRP A 125 -11.13 -12.00 -5.60
C TRP A 125 -10.79 -13.03 -4.53
N ARG A 126 -11.75 -13.89 -4.13
CA ARG A 126 -11.51 -15.01 -3.19
C ARG A 126 -10.33 -15.90 -3.59
N ARG A 127 -10.05 -16.02 -4.89
CA ARG A 127 -8.95 -16.84 -5.43
C ARG A 127 -7.56 -16.40 -4.97
N LEU A 128 -7.40 -15.15 -4.55
CA LEU A 128 -6.14 -14.62 -4.03
C LEU A 128 -5.94 -14.91 -2.53
N GLY A 129 -6.99 -15.36 -1.82
CA GLY A 129 -6.92 -15.78 -0.43
C GLY A 129 -6.20 -14.77 0.47
N HIS A 130 -5.27 -15.27 1.28
CA HIS A 130 -4.45 -14.48 2.22
C HIS A 130 -3.44 -13.54 1.56
N THR A 131 -3.18 -13.69 0.26
CA THR A 131 -2.31 -12.76 -0.47
C THR A 131 -3.05 -11.45 -0.77
N LEU A 132 -4.38 -11.44 -0.84
CA LEU A 132 -5.14 -10.21 -1.05
C LEU A 132 -5.11 -9.34 0.21
N ALA A 133 -4.81 -8.05 0.05
CA ALA A 133 -4.91 -7.03 1.08
C ALA A 133 -5.88 -5.92 0.61
N ILE A 134 -6.96 -5.71 1.36
CA ILE A 134 -7.90 -4.60 1.10
C ILE A 134 -7.36 -3.34 1.76
N GLU A 135 -7.33 -2.24 1.03
CA GLU A 135 -6.90 -0.93 1.54
C GLU A 135 -8.07 -0.12 2.11
N ASN A 136 -7.89 0.62 3.21
CA ASN A 136 -8.86 1.64 3.62
C ASN A 136 -8.71 2.92 2.79
N MET A 137 -9.81 3.56 2.43
CA MET A 137 -9.83 4.58 1.37
C MET A 137 -10.00 6.01 1.87
N ASP A 138 -9.52 6.96 1.06
CA ASP A 138 -9.68 8.40 1.28
C ASP A 138 -11.13 8.91 1.00
N PRO A 139 -11.49 10.14 1.44
CA PRO A 139 -12.85 10.68 1.31
C PRO A 139 -13.38 10.83 -0.12
N ARG A 140 -12.53 10.82 -1.16
CA ARG A 140 -12.95 10.93 -2.56
C ARG A 140 -13.55 9.63 -3.09
N LYS A 141 -13.30 8.51 -2.41
CA LYS A 141 -13.84 7.21 -2.81
C LYS A 141 -15.29 7.07 -2.36
N GLY A 142 -16.01 6.14 -2.97
CA GLY A 142 -17.40 5.83 -2.62
C GLY A 142 -17.54 4.73 -1.55
N ASP A 143 -16.43 4.08 -1.19
CA ASP A 143 -16.42 2.87 -0.38
C ASP A 143 -15.05 2.62 0.29
N GLY A 144 -15.01 1.81 1.36
CA GLY A 144 -13.79 1.41 2.07
C GLY A 144 -13.23 2.42 3.07
N GLN A 145 -13.92 3.52 3.34
CA GLN A 145 -13.43 4.59 4.21
C GLN A 145 -13.55 4.30 5.72
N THR A 146 -14.51 3.46 6.10
CA THR A 146 -14.85 3.20 7.51
C THR A 146 -14.79 1.71 7.83
N ALA A 147 -14.69 1.38 9.11
CA ALA A 147 -14.73 0.02 9.60
C ALA A 147 -16.04 -0.68 9.25
N GLU A 148 -17.13 0.07 9.09
CA GLU A 148 -18.41 -0.47 8.62
C GLU A 148 -18.36 -0.80 7.13
N SER A 149 -17.88 0.12 6.28
CA SER A 149 -17.81 -0.15 4.84
C SER A 149 -16.80 -1.25 4.50
N LEU A 150 -15.67 -1.33 5.22
CA LEU A 150 -14.70 -2.42 5.08
C LEU A 150 -15.24 -3.79 5.52
N ALA A 151 -16.16 -3.83 6.50
CA ALA A 151 -16.69 -5.08 7.03
C ALA A 151 -17.31 -5.98 5.98
N ARG A 152 -18.10 -5.39 5.06
CA ARG A 152 -18.77 -6.13 4.00
C ARG A 152 -17.77 -6.87 3.10
N HIS A 153 -16.60 -6.28 2.87
CA HIS A 153 -15.54 -6.90 2.08
C HIS A 153 -14.88 -8.04 2.84
N PHE A 154 -14.58 -7.86 4.13
CA PHE A 154 -13.97 -8.92 4.94
C PHE A 154 -14.93 -10.08 5.26
N GLU A 155 -16.25 -9.84 5.26
CA GLU A 155 -17.27 -10.90 5.36
C GLU A 155 -17.28 -11.75 4.08
N GLU A 156 -17.25 -11.12 2.90
CA GLU A 156 -17.23 -11.82 1.62
C GLU A 156 -15.85 -12.42 1.28
N LEU A 157 -14.77 -11.82 1.79
CA LEU A 157 -13.36 -12.19 1.58
C LEU A 157 -12.69 -12.52 2.93
N PRO A 158 -13.09 -13.63 3.58
CA PRO A 158 -12.68 -13.92 4.95
C PRO A 158 -11.18 -14.19 5.11
N GLU A 159 -10.47 -14.53 4.04
CA GLU A 159 -9.03 -14.75 4.05
C GLU A 159 -8.22 -13.48 3.77
N ALA A 160 -8.85 -12.41 3.26
CA ALA A 160 -8.14 -11.19 2.90
C ALA A 160 -7.57 -10.47 4.12
N GLY A 161 -6.39 -9.90 3.93
CA GLY A 161 -5.70 -9.01 4.86
C GLY A 161 -6.10 -7.54 4.70
N LEU A 162 -5.60 -6.69 5.60
CA LEU A 162 -5.74 -5.24 5.55
C LEU A 162 -4.38 -4.60 5.17
N CYS A 163 -4.37 -3.77 4.13
CA CYS A 163 -3.37 -2.72 3.99
C CYS A 163 -3.95 -1.47 4.66
N PHE A 164 -3.28 -0.97 5.70
CA PHE A 164 -3.80 0.20 6.40
C PHE A 164 -3.07 1.47 5.96
N ASP A 165 -3.76 2.35 5.25
CA ASP A 165 -3.29 3.68 4.92
C ASP A 165 -3.68 4.68 6.02
N VAL A 166 -2.65 5.18 6.71
CA VAL A 166 -2.80 6.12 7.82
C VAL A 166 -3.21 7.52 7.37
N ALA A 167 -2.85 7.92 6.15
CA ALA A 167 -3.16 9.21 5.58
C ALA A 167 -4.64 9.29 5.18
N HIS A 168 -5.18 8.19 4.62
CA HIS A 168 -6.60 7.99 4.34
C HIS A 168 -7.41 8.02 5.64
N ALA A 169 -7.02 7.27 6.66
CA ALA A 169 -7.70 7.26 7.95
C ALA A 169 -7.78 8.65 8.59
N TYR A 170 -6.67 9.40 8.58
CA TYR A 170 -6.65 10.78 9.08
C TYR A 170 -7.52 11.74 8.25
N ALA A 171 -7.56 11.55 6.92
CA ALA A 171 -8.38 12.39 6.04
C ALA A 171 -9.88 12.15 6.21
N ILE A 172 -10.28 10.92 6.59
CA ILE A 172 -11.66 10.59 6.94
C ILE A 172 -12.05 11.19 8.28
N ASP A 173 -11.21 10.98 9.30
CA ASP A 173 -11.46 11.45 10.66
C ASP A 173 -10.16 11.94 11.32
N PRO A 174 -9.93 13.27 11.37
CA PRO A 174 -8.75 13.84 12.01
C PRO A 174 -8.64 13.56 13.52
N SER A 175 -9.72 13.10 14.17
CA SER A 175 -9.66 12.64 15.57
C SER A 175 -9.05 11.23 15.72
N LEU A 176 -8.84 10.53 14.60
CA LEU A 176 -8.37 9.15 14.50
C LEU A 176 -9.31 8.09 15.07
N SER A 177 -10.53 8.46 15.45
CA SER A 177 -11.50 7.52 16.04
C SER A 177 -11.84 6.42 15.03
N GLU A 178 -12.07 6.79 13.77
CA GLU A 178 -12.33 5.82 12.70
C GLU A 178 -11.12 4.90 12.44
N GLY A 179 -9.90 5.47 12.41
CA GLY A 179 -8.69 4.67 12.26
C GLY A 179 -8.49 3.66 13.39
N HIS A 180 -8.78 4.06 14.63
CA HIS A 180 -8.77 3.14 15.77
C HIS A 180 -9.85 2.07 15.66
N LEU A 181 -11.05 2.41 15.21
CA LEU A 181 -12.14 1.46 15.01
C LEU A 181 -11.79 0.40 13.95
N ILE A 182 -11.17 0.81 12.84
CA ILE A 182 -10.67 -0.10 11.80
C ILE A 182 -9.65 -1.08 12.42
N LEU A 183 -8.68 -0.57 13.17
CA LEU A 183 -7.65 -1.41 13.80
C LEU A 183 -8.20 -2.29 14.93
N ASP A 184 -9.21 -1.85 15.68
CA ASP A 184 -9.88 -2.67 16.69
C ASP A 184 -10.60 -3.86 16.05
N ARG A 185 -11.27 -3.62 14.91
CA ARG A 185 -12.07 -4.64 14.23
C ARG A 185 -11.24 -5.57 13.34
N PHE A 186 -10.20 -5.04 12.69
CA PHE A 186 -9.47 -5.74 11.63
C PHE A 186 -7.95 -5.79 11.85
N GLY A 187 -7.42 -5.33 12.99
CA GLY A 187 -5.99 -5.35 13.27
C GLY A 187 -5.35 -6.74 13.19
N GLY A 188 -6.10 -7.80 13.50
CA GLY A 188 -5.64 -9.18 13.32
C GLY A 188 -5.45 -9.62 11.85
N ARG A 189 -5.90 -8.80 10.89
CA ARG A 189 -5.75 -8.99 9.44
C ARG A 189 -4.63 -8.13 8.85
N LEU A 190 -4.00 -7.28 9.64
CA LEU A 190 -3.05 -6.29 9.15
C LEU A 190 -1.86 -6.97 8.45
N ARG A 191 -1.57 -6.55 7.21
CA ARG A 191 -0.47 -7.08 6.40
C ARG A 191 0.71 -6.12 6.33
N HIS A 192 0.42 -4.85 6.12
CA HIS A 192 1.39 -3.75 6.08
C HIS A 192 0.64 -2.42 6.16
N LEU A 193 1.40 -1.34 6.30
CA LEU A 193 0.91 0.03 6.29
C LEU A 193 1.37 0.77 5.04
N HIS A 194 0.51 1.66 4.58
CA HIS A 194 0.92 2.81 3.78
C HIS A 194 1.09 4.02 4.69
N VAL A 195 2.25 4.69 4.58
CA VAL A 195 2.64 5.80 5.45
C VAL A 195 3.01 7.02 4.60
N SER A 196 2.24 8.08 4.78
CA SER A 196 2.42 9.37 4.11
C SER A 196 1.51 10.42 4.78
N ALA A 197 1.46 11.63 4.22
CA ALA A 197 0.40 12.60 4.44
C ALA A 197 -0.36 12.88 3.13
N LEU A 198 -1.50 13.57 3.19
CA LEU A 198 -2.23 14.02 2.00
C LEU A 198 -2.17 15.54 1.83
N ASP A 199 -2.01 16.02 0.59
CA ASP A 199 -2.22 17.42 0.23
C ASP A 199 -3.71 17.78 0.09
N VAL A 200 -4.01 19.05 -0.23
CA VAL A 200 -5.39 19.54 -0.42
C VAL A 200 -6.14 18.90 -1.59
N ARG A 201 -5.44 18.17 -2.47
CA ARG A 201 -6.00 17.41 -3.60
C ARG A 201 -6.05 15.91 -3.31
N HIS A 202 -5.70 15.49 -2.09
CA HIS A 202 -5.56 14.10 -1.68
C HIS A 202 -4.52 13.34 -2.51
N HIS A 203 -3.39 13.98 -2.81
CA HIS A 203 -2.18 13.30 -3.23
C HIS A 203 -1.27 13.05 -2.04
N HIS A 204 -0.60 11.89 -2.05
CA HIS A 204 0.39 11.56 -1.04
C HIS A 204 1.58 12.52 -1.13
N VAL A 205 1.97 13.03 0.03
CA VAL A 205 3.11 13.93 0.23
C VAL A 205 3.90 13.49 1.45
N ALA A 206 5.14 13.96 1.52
CA ALA A 206 6.05 13.65 2.62
C ALA A 206 5.40 13.98 3.97
N LEU A 207 5.54 13.05 4.92
CA LEU A 207 5.05 13.24 6.27
C LEU A 207 6.03 14.14 7.04
N ASP A 208 5.60 15.36 7.38
CA ASP A 208 6.39 16.23 8.25
C ASP A 208 6.27 15.81 9.73
N ALA A 209 7.14 16.37 10.58
CA ALA A 209 7.18 16.04 12.00
C ALA A 209 5.85 16.34 12.74
N ALA A 210 5.04 17.29 12.26
CA ALA A 210 3.75 17.60 12.87
C ALA A 210 2.69 16.58 12.46
N GLY A 211 2.66 16.19 11.18
CA GLY A 211 1.84 15.11 10.65
C GLY A 211 2.15 13.79 11.35
N GLU A 212 3.42 13.44 11.49
CA GLU A 212 3.85 12.23 12.19
C GLU A 212 3.32 12.20 13.63
N ARG A 213 3.47 13.30 14.38
CA ARG A 213 2.91 13.39 15.74
C ARG A 213 1.39 13.23 15.78
N ARG A 214 0.67 13.68 14.75
CA ARG A 214 -0.78 13.51 14.67
C ARG A 214 -1.13 12.04 14.52
N ILE A 215 -0.49 11.31 13.60
CA ILE A 215 -0.83 9.92 13.30
C ILE A 215 -0.11 8.88 14.17
N ALA A 216 0.85 9.30 15.01
CA ALA A 216 1.62 8.43 15.90
C ALA A 216 0.78 7.42 16.72
N PRO A 217 -0.43 7.77 17.23
CA PRO A 217 -1.27 6.79 17.94
C PRO A 217 -1.71 5.59 17.07
N LEU A 218 -1.88 5.78 15.76
CA LEU A 218 -2.15 4.67 14.84
C LEU A 218 -0.87 3.90 14.51
N LEU A 219 0.23 4.60 14.24
CA LEU A 219 1.53 3.97 13.94
C LEU A 219 1.99 3.05 15.08
N GLU A 220 1.82 3.46 16.33
CA GLU A 220 2.21 2.66 17.49
C GLU A 220 1.47 1.32 17.59
N ARG A 221 0.22 1.25 17.09
CA ARG A 221 -0.58 0.03 17.03
C ARG A 221 -0.18 -0.92 15.89
N CYS A 222 0.69 -0.47 15.00
CA CYS A 222 1.01 -1.14 13.74
C CYS A 222 2.50 -1.50 13.62
N ARG A 223 3.24 -1.57 14.73
CA ARG A 223 4.68 -1.85 14.75
C ARG A 223 5.06 -3.30 14.41
N ASP A 224 4.10 -4.20 14.27
CA ASP A 224 4.37 -5.61 13.98
C ASP A 224 4.32 -5.95 12.48
N VAL A 225 4.06 -4.95 11.62
CA VAL A 225 3.94 -5.13 10.17
C VAL A 225 4.84 -4.17 9.40
N PRO A 226 5.22 -4.48 8.14
CA PRO A 226 5.98 -3.57 7.29
C PRO A 226 5.30 -2.22 7.10
N TRP A 227 6.09 -1.13 7.08
CA TRP A 227 5.60 0.19 6.69
C TRP A 227 6.17 0.59 5.34
N LEU A 228 5.29 0.90 4.39
CA LEU A 228 5.65 1.32 3.04
C LEU A 228 5.37 2.81 2.89
N LEU A 229 6.41 3.57 2.59
CA LEU A 229 6.28 5.01 2.37
C LEU A 229 5.68 5.26 0.99
N GLU A 230 4.59 6.03 0.96
CA GLU A 230 3.92 6.47 -0.28
C GLU A 230 4.27 7.91 -0.68
N ALA A 231 5.34 8.42 -0.11
CA ALA A 231 5.96 9.68 -0.45
C ALA A 231 7.43 9.67 0.00
N PRO A 232 8.28 10.59 -0.49
CA PRO A 232 9.61 10.77 0.08
C PRO A 232 9.55 11.07 1.58
N LEU A 233 10.61 10.73 2.31
CA LEU A 233 10.83 11.28 3.65
C LEU A 233 11.11 12.79 3.53
N ALA A 234 10.56 13.56 4.47
CA ALA A 234 10.74 15.02 4.57
C ALA A 234 12.13 15.42 5.07
#